data_AF-A0A0G2FNB6-F1
#
_entry.id   AF-A0A0G2FNB6-F1
#
_cell.length_a   1.000
_cell.length_b   1.000
_cell.length_c   1.000
_cell.angle_alpha   90.00
_cell.angle_beta   90.00
_cell.angle_gamma   90.00
#
_symmetry.space_group_name_H-M   'P 1'
#
loop_
_entity.id
_entity.type
_entity.pdbx_description
1 polymer ?
#
loop_
_entity_poly.entity_id
_entity_poly.type
_entity_poly.pdbx_seq_one_letter_code
_entity_poly.pdbx_strand_id
1 'polypeptide(L)'
;MAPVPIEPELSNSYTGLALVALHASSAVYFTFRVARSLAHSYKSLSPAQDVRLRQGRRRKLVPLFSGLALLSLGTAIYSAYTYTQLSYRVWADARGYLPKPSASILGDVSGNGTTNFTHVAHPNATEVAIYRIRWLADTPIYQDAFEIVAEKARRLWWGQQIDLALVPWSVLLAIEGMRRKIPNLFAFLCLAHLVNLSFAQNLFYVALLLTPTPLPAVETPPTR
;
A
#
# COMPACT_ATOMS: atom_id res chain seq x y z
N MET A 1 19.65 -13.56 -44.72
CA MET A 1 18.59 -13.33 -43.73
C MET A 1 19.19 -12.52 -42.60
N ALA A 2 18.76 -11.29 -42.40
CA ALA A 2 19.22 -10.49 -41.26
C ALA A 2 18.57 -11.04 -39.98
N PRO A 3 19.31 -11.12 -38.86
CA PRO A 3 18.74 -11.55 -37.58
C PRO A 3 17.65 -10.55 -37.15
N VAL A 4 16.45 -11.06 -36.90
CA VAL A 4 15.34 -10.30 -36.30
C VAL A 4 15.75 -9.99 -34.86
N PRO A 5 15.80 -8.71 -34.42
CA PRO A 5 16.09 -8.39 -33.02
C PRO A 5 14.92 -8.81 -32.14
N ILE A 6 15.11 -9.80 -31.26
CA ILE A 6 14.05 -10.32 -30.36
C ILE A 6 14.09 -9.63 -28.99
N GLU A 7 14.98 -8.67 -28.76
CA GLU A 7 15.45 -8.38 -27.40
C GLU A 7 14.80 -7.22 -26.60
N PRO A 8 14.00 -6.26 -27.16
CA PRO A 8 13.33 -5.23 -26.32
C PRO A 8 11.88 -5.56 -25.90
N GLU A 9 11.15 -6.38 -26.67
CA GLU A 9 9.71 -6.65 -26.45
C GLU A 9 9.45 -7.49 -25.18
N LEU A 10 10.31 -8.48 -24.91
CA LEU A 10 10.13 -9.40 -23.78
C LEU A 10 10.56 -8.77 -22.43
N SER A 11 11.55 -7.88 -22.44
CA SER A 11 12.04 -7.18 -21.24
C SER A 11 11.00 -6.18 -20.72
N ASN A 12 10.31 -5.45 -21.62
CA ASN A 12 9.24 -4.54 -21.22
C ASN A 12 8.02 -5.29 -20.66
N SER A 13 7.78 -6.52 -21.12
CA SER A 13 6.61 -7.32 -20.72
C SER A 13 6.59 -7.72 -19.23
N TYR A 14 7.71 -7.72 -18.51
CA TYR A 14 7.73 -8.15 -17.10
C TYR A 14 8.00 -7.02 -16.12
N THR A 15 8.35 -5.83 -16.60
CA THR A 15 8.69 -4.69 -15.74
C THR A 15 7.54 -4.30 -14.82
N GLY A 16 6.33 -4.16 -15.34
CA GLY A 16 5.16 -3.78 -14.53
C GLY A 16 4.80 -4.82 -13.47
N LEU A 17 4.85 -6.11 -13.82
CA LEU A 17 4.68 -7.21 -12.88
C LEU A 17 5.75 -7.18 -11.78
N ALA A 18 7.02 -7.02 -12.16
CA ALA A 18 8.14 -6.98 -11.22
C ALA A 18 8.01 -5.80 -10.25
N LEU A 19 7.59 -4.62 -10.73
CA LEU A 19 7.35 -3.44 -9.89
C LEU A 19 6.23 -3.68 -8.86
N VAL A 20 5.10 -4.23 -9.29
CA VAL A 20 3.98 -4.53 -8.38
C VAL A 20 4.38 -5.60 -7.36
N ALA A 21 5.08 -6.65 -7.80
CA ALA A 21 5.57 -7.70 -6.92
C ALA A 21 6.56 -7.15 -5.88
N LEU A 22 7.53 -6.34 -6.32
CA LEU A 22 8.52 -5.69 -5.46
C LEU A 22 7.85 -4.75 -4.46
N HIS A 23 6.87 -3.97 -4.89
CA HIS A 23 6.12 -3.07 -4.02
C HIS A 23 5.36 -3.84 -2.94
N ALA A 24 4.59 -4.86 -3.32
CA ALA A 24 3.83 -5.68 -2.39
C ALA A 24 4.73 -6.44 -1.41
N SER A 25 5.80 -7.07 -1.90
CA SER A 25 6.75 -7.79 -1.05
C SER A 25 7.48 -6.85 -0.08
N SER A 26 7.85 -5.65 -0.54
CA SER A 26 8.49 -4.63 0.31
C SER A 26 7.54 -4.14 1.40
N ALA A 27 6.27 -3.87 1.07
CA ALA A 27 5.27 -3.45 2.04
C ALA A 27 5.05 -4.50 3.14
N VAL A 28 4.95 -5.78 2.76
CA VAL A 28 4.85 -6.90 3.70
C VAL A 28 6.10 -7.01 4.57
N TYR A 29 7.28 -6.96 3.95
CA TYR A 29 8.56 -7.08 4.65
C TYR A 29 8.73 -5.97 5.69
N PHE A 30 8.53 -4.70 5.33
CA PHE A 30 8.68 -3.59 6.27
C PHE A 30 7.62 -3.61 7.36
N THR A 31 6.39 -3.99 7.05
CA THR A 31 5.32 -4.17 8.05
C THR A 31 5.72 -5.23 9.06
N PHE A 32 6.21 -6.38 8.61
CA PHE A 32 6.70 -7.45 9.47
C PHE A 32 7.88 -7.00 10.34
N ARG A 33 8.86 -6.29 9.77
CA ARG A 33 10.02 -5.75 10.51
C ARG A 33 9.59 -4.78 11.60
N VAL A 34 8.67 -3.86 11.31
CA VAL A 34 8.13 -2.91 12.29
C VAL A 34 7.33 -3.64 13.36
N ALA A 35 6.42 -4.54 13.00
CA ALA A 35 5.62 -5.31 13.95
C ALA A 35 6.50 -6.13 14.90
N ARG A 36 7.54 -6.80 14.38
CA ARG A 36 8.51 -7.55 15.20
C ARG A 36 9.27 -6.63 16.17
N SER A 37 9.69 -5.46 15.71
CA SER A 37 10.36 -4.43 16.54
C SER A 37 9.45 -3.93 17.67
N LEU A 38 8.18 -3.64 17.37
CA LEU A 38 7.19 -3.21 18.35
C LEU A 38 6.90 -4.32 19.36
N ALA A 39 6.76 -5.57 18.92
CA ALA A 39 6.54 -6.71 19.79
C ALA A 39 7.73 -6.94 20.74
N HIS A 40 8.96 -6.79 20.24
CA HIS A 40 10.15 -6.86 21.08
C HIS A 40 10.17 -5.72 22.11
N SER A 41 9.95 -4.48 21.66
CA SER A 41 9.87 -3.30 22.54
C SER A 41 8.82 -3.45 23.64
N TYR A 42 7.64 -4.00 23.30
CA TYR A 42 6.57 -4.28 24.26
C TYR A 42 7.01 -5.29 25.33
N LYS A 43 7.69 -6.37 24.93
CA LYS A 43 8.18 -7.41 25.86
C LYS A 43 9.35 -6.95 26.73
N SER A 44 10.16 -6.00 26.26
CA SER A 44 11.34 -5.51 26.98
C SER A 44 11.07 -4.38 27.98
N LEU A 45 9.81 -3.97 28.15
CA LEU A 45 9.44 -2.93 29.11
C LEU A 45 9.67 -3.41 30.55
N SER A 46 10.62 -2.78 31.25
CA SER A 46 10.91 -3.14 32.65
C SER A 46 9.86 -2.56 33.63
N PRO A 47 9.66 -3.19 34.81
CA PRO A 47 8.74 -2.70 35.84
C PRO A 47 9.02 -1.27 36.31
N ALA A 48 10.26 -0.78 36.21
CA ALA A 48 10.63 0.58 36.62
C ALA A 48 10.13 1.67 35.65
N GLN A 49 9.82 1.31 34.40
CA GLN A 49 9.21 2.22 33.43
C GLN A 49 7.68 2.24 33.53
N ASP A 50 7.13 1.41 34.41
CA ASP A 50 5.72 1.23 34.71
C ASP A 50 5.24 2.21 35.79
N VAL A 51 5.59 3.49 35.63
CA VAL A 51 5.01 4.54 36.48
C VAL A 51 3.51 4.59 36.18
N ARG A 52 2.66 4.41 37.20
CA ARG A 52 1.19 4.27 37.09
C ARG A 52 0.53 5.24 36.09
N LEU A 53 1.03 6.47 35.99
CA LEU A 53 0.55 7.49 35.04
C LEU A 53 0.81 7.13 33.56
N ARG A 54 1.99 6.59 33.23
CA ARG A 54 2.37 6.21 31.86
C ARG A 54 1.69 4.93 31.41
N GLN A 55 1.48 3.99 32.33
CA GLN A 55 0.79 2.73 32.08
C GLN A 55 -0.66 2.95 31.65
N GLY A 56 -1.39 3.84 32.34
CA GLY A 56 -2.78 4.17 32.01
C GLY A 56 -2.93 4.78 30.60
N ARG A 57 -2.00 5.67 30.21
CA ARG A 57 -1.99 6.28 28.88
C ARG A 57 -1.65 5.26 27.78
N ARG A 58 -0.65 4.39 28.00
CA ARG A 58 -0.29 3.32 27.05
C ARG A 58 -1.44 2.36 26.81
N ARG A 59 -2.12 1.91 27.87
CA ARG A 59 -3.26 0.97 27.79
C ARG A 59 -4.42 1.50 26.95
N LYS A 60 -4.61 2.82 26.89
CA LYS A 60 -5.66 3.46 26.08
C LYS A 60 -5.19 3.77 24.66
N LEU A 61 -3.99 4.35 24.52
CA LEU A 61 -3.53 4.88 23.22
C LEU A 61 -2.94 3.82 22.30
N VAL A 62 -2.30 2.76 22.83
CA VAL A 62 -1.77 1.67 22.00
C VAL A 62 -2.87 0.98 21.19
N PRO A 63 -4.00 0.52 21.78
CA PRO A 63 -5.07 -0.10 21.00
C PRO A 63 -5.74 0.90 20.05
N LEU A 64 -5.87 2.18 20.44
CA LEU A 64 -6.41 3.23 19.58
C LEU A 64 -5.58 3.39 18.31
N PHE A 65 -4.27 3.66 18.44
CA PHE A 65 -3.40 3.85 17.27
C PHE A 65 -3.23 2.57 16.47
N SER A 66 -3.23 1.39 17.12
CA SER A 66 -3.22 0.11 16.40
C SER A 66 -4.49 -0.09 15.58
N GLY A 67 -5.66 0.25 16.14
CA GLY A 67 -6.94 0.21 15.43
C GLY A 67 -6.98 1.19 14.26
N LEU A 68 -6.46 2.41 14.44
CA LEU A 68 -6.33 3.39 13.37
C LEU A 68 -5.35 2.93 12.27
N ALA A 69 -4.26 2.25 12.63
CA ALA A 69 -3.34 1.66 11.65
C ALA A 69 -4.03 0.54 10.84
N LEU A 70 -4.79 -0.34 11.49
CA LEU A 70 -5.54 -1.38 10.80
C LEU A 70 -6.60 -0.79 9.88
N LEU A 71 -7.31 0.25 10.33
CA LEU A 71 -8.29 0.97 9.51
C LEU A 71 -7.62 1.62 8.29
N SER A 72 -6.49 2.31 8.48
CA SER A 72 -5.78 2.95 7.36
C SER A 72 -5.20 1.93 6.38
N LEU A 73 -4.74 0.77 6.87
CA LEU A 73 -4.29 -0.34 6.02
C LEU A 73 -5.47 -0.90 5.21
N GLY A 74 -6.62 -1.12 5.86
CA GLY A 74 -7.85 -1.57 5.21
C GLY A 74 -8.29 -0.61 4.10
N THR A 75 -8.28 0.70 4.37
CA THR A 75 -8.58 1.73 3.36
C THR A 75 -7.59 1.71 2.20
N ALA A 76 -6.28 1.54 2.46
CA ALA A 76 -5.27 1.43 1.39
C ALA A 76 -5.53 0.21 0.49
N ILE A 77 -5.75 -0.96 1.10
CA ILE A 77 -6.02 -2.21 0.37
C ILE A 77 -7.30 -2.08 -0.44
N TYR A 78 -8.36 -1.53 0.15
CA TYR A 78 -9.64 -1.31 -0.53
C TYR A 78 -9.50 -0.39 -1.75
N SER A 79 -8.80 0.74 -1.59
CA SER A 79 -8.57 1.68 -2.68
C SER A 79 -7.71 1.07 -3.79
N ALA A 80 -6.62 0.38 -3.44
CA ALA A 80 -5.76 -0.32 -4.39
C ALA A 80 -6.53 -1.41 -5.15
N TYR A 81 -7.35 -2.19 -4.45
CA TYR A 81 -8.21 -3.21 -5.07
C TYR A 81 -9.22 -2.58 -6.03
N THR A 82 -9.92 -1.54 -5.60
CA THR A 82 -10.93 -0.87 -6.43
C THR A 82 -10.31 -0.28 -7.69
N TYR A 83 -9.16 0.38 -7.55
CA TYR A 83 -8.42 0.95 -8.68
C TYR A 83 -7.90 -0.12 -9.65
N THR A 84 -7.25 -1.17 -9.14
CA THR A 84 -6.73 -2.26 -9.98
C THR A 84 -7.85 -3.02 -10.70
N GLN A 85 -9.00 -3.22 -10.07
CA GLN A 85 -10.18 -3.78 -10.72
C GLN A 85 -10.70 -2.89 -11.85
N LEU A 86 -10.79 -1.58 -11.62
CA LEU A 86 -11.23 -0.64 -12.63
C LEU A 86 -10.25 -0.61 -13.82
N SER A 87 -8.95 -0.49 -13.54
CA SER A 87 -7.89 -0.49 -14.55
C SER A 87 -7.91 -1.77 -15.40
N TYR A 88 -8.00 -2.94 -14.75
CA TYR A 88 -8.12 -4.22 -15.46
C TYR A 88 -9.36 -4.27 -16.35
N ARG A 89 -10.52 -3.81 -15.86
CA ARG A 89 -11.77 -3.81 -16.64
C ARG A 89 -11.65 -2.92 -17.88
N VAL A 90 -11.09 -1.73 -17.75
CA VAL A 90 -10.89 -0.80 -18.89
C VAL A 90 -9.95 -1.42 -19.92
N TRP A 91 -8.82 -2.00 -19.47
CA TRP A 91 -7.87 -2.67 -20.34
C TRP A 91 -8.48 -3.88 -21.07
N ALA A 92 -9.27 -4.68 -20.35
CA ALA A 92 -9.93 -5.87 -20.87
C ALA A 92 -11.05 -5.53 -21.85
N ASP A 93 -11.83 -4.47 -21.59
CA ASP A 93 -12.89 -3.99 -22.48
C ASP A 93 -12.32 -3.51 -23.81
N ALA A 94 -11.26 -2.68 -23.76
CA ALA A 94 -10.58 -2.16 -24.94
C ALA A 94 -10.02 -3.25 -25.86
N ARG A 95 -9.71 -4.44 -25.31
CA ARG A 95 -9.19 -5.60 -26.05
C ARG A 95 -10.26 -6.66 -26.34
N GLY A 96 -11.51 -6.43 -25.94
CA GLY A 96 -12.62 -7.34 -26.16
C GLY A 96 -12.57 -8.63 -25.33
N TYR A 97 -11.82 -8.65 -24.22
CA TYR A 97 -11.72 -9.81 -23.31
C TYR A 97 -12.87 -9.91 -22.31
N LEU A 98 -13.66 -8.84 -22.13
CA LEU A 98 -14.87 -8.90 -21.31
C LEU A 98 -16.01 -9.55 -22.09
N PRO A 99 -16.81 -10.43 -21.45
CA PRO A 99 -18.04 -10.93 -22.06
C PRO A 99 -18.95 -9.75 -22.40
N LYS A 100 -19.12 -9.47 -23.69
CA LYS A 100 -20.09 -8.46 -24.14
C LYS A 100 -21.48 -9.00 -23.86
N PRO A 101 -22.36 -8.27 -23.14
CA PRO A 101 -23.75 -8.66 -23.08
C PRO A 101 -24.26 -8.70 -24.51
N SER A 102 -24.76 -9.87 -24.93
CA SER A 102 -25.27 -10.09 -26.27
C SER A 102 -26.36 -9.06 -26.55
N ALA A 103 -26.09 -8.12 -27.45
CA ALA A 103 -27.07 -7.13 -27.92
C ALA A 103 -28.27 -7.76 -28.68
N SER A 104 -28.38 -9.09 -28.69
CA SER A 104 -29.38 -9.86 -29.43
C SER A 104 -30.74 -9.98 -28.73
N ILE A 105 -30.91 -9.52 -27.47
CA ILE A 105 -32.20 -9.68 -26.77
C ILE A 105 -33.29 -8.73 -27.32
N LEU A 106 -32.92 -7.64 -28.03
CA LEU A 106 -33.88 -6.67 -28.58
C LEU A 106 -33.93 -6.62 -30.12
N GLY A 107 -33.35 -7.62 -30.81
CA GLY A 107 -33.23 -7.62 -32.28
C GLY A 107 -33.96 -8.74 -33.01
N ASP A 108 -34.43 -9.78 -32.30
CA ASP A 108 -34.95 -11.00 -32.95
C ASP A 108 -36.46 -11.18 -32.78
N VAL A 109 -37.23 -10.23 -33.36
CA VAL A 109 -38.68 -10.38 -33.61
C VAL A 109 -38.95 -10.70 -35.10
N SER A 110 -37.89 -10.92 -35.90
CA SER A 110 -38.02 -11.29 -37.31
C SER A 110 -37.55 -12.72 -37.51
N GLY A 111 -38.48 -13.65 -37.30
CA GLY A 111 -38.22 -15.08 -37.33
C GLY A 111 -37.49 -15.58 -38.59
N ASN A 112 -36.45 -16.38 -38.36
CA ASN A 112 -36.30 -17.71 -38.93
C ASN A 112 -35.23 -18.46 -38.12
N GLY A 113 -35.47 -19.73 -37.84
CA GLY A 113 -34.71 -20.52 -36.86
C GLY A 113 -33.21 -20.65 -37.15
N THR A 114 -32.41 -20.41 -36.12
CA THR A 114 -31.35 -21.29 -35.58
C THR A 114 -30.65 -20.53 -34.47
N THR A 115 -31.11 -20.72 -33.23
CA THR A 115 -30.46 -20.17 -32.03
C THR A 115 -29.14 -20.90 -31.80
N ASN A 116 -28.12 -20.54 -32.57
CA ASN A 116 -26.74 -20.75 -32.16
C ASN A 116 -26.52 -19.83 -30.96
N PHE A 117 -26.89 -20.34 -29.77
CA PHE A 117 -26.50 -19.79 -28.49
C PHE A 117 -24.98 -19.69 -28.54
N THR A 118 -24.46 -18.50 -28.84
CA THR A 118 -23.04 -18.23 -28.79
C THR A 118 -22.61 -18.54 -27.37
N HIS A 119 -21.93 -19.67 -27.19
CA HIS A 119 -21.40 -20.12 -25.93
C HIS A 119 -20.63 -18.93 -25.37
N VAL A 120 -21.12 -18.32 -24.28
CA VAL A 120 -20.35 -17.32 -23.55
C VAL A 120 -19.17 -18.11 -22.99
N ALA A 121 -18.07 -18.13 -23.72
CA ALA A 121 -16.85 -18.81 -23.31
C ALA A 121 -16.35 -18.08 -22.07
N HIS A 122 -16.68 -18.64 -20.90
CA HIS A 122 -16.09 -18.18 -19.65
C HIS A 122 -14.62 -18.56 -19.68
N PRO A 123 -13.70 -17.58 -19.58
CA PRO A 123 -12.28 -17.89 -19.64
C PRO A 123 -11.89 -18.83 -18.50
N ASN A 124 -11.05 -19.81 -18.80
CA ASN A 124 -10.52 -20.73 -17.80
C ASN A 124 -9.68 -19.94 -16.76
N ALA A 125 -9.53 -20.47 -15.54
CA ALA A 125 -8.74 -19.83 -14.48
C ALA A 125 -7.29 -19.50 -14.92
N THR A 126 -6.70 -20.36 -15.75
CA THR A 126 -5.38 -20.15 -16.36
C THR A 126 -5.39 -18.98 -17.35
N GLU A 127 -6.43 -18.84 -18.14
CA GLU A 127 -6.59 -17.73 -19.10
C GLU A 127 -6.77 -16.40 -18.38
N VAL A 128 -7.59 -16.37 -17.31
CA VAL A 128 -7.74 -15.18 -16.46
C VAL A 128 -6.41 -14.76 -15.83
N ALA A 129 -5.59 -15.73 -15.38
CA ALA A 129 -4.27 -15.44 -14.85
C ALA A 129 -3.34 -14.85 -15.91
N ILE A 130 -3.33 -15.41 -17.13
CA ILE A 130 -2.54 -14.91 -18.26
C ILE A 130 -2.97 -13.47 -18.61
N TYR A 131 -4.28 -13.19 -18.67
CA TYR A 131 -4.79 -11.84 -18.94
C TYR A 131 -4.37 -10.83 -17.87
N ARG A 132 -4.33 -11.23 -16.60
CA ARG A 132 -3.85 -10.35 -15.52
C ARG A 132 -2.35 -10.09 -15.62
N ILE A 133 -1.54 -11.10 -15.95
CA ILE A 133 -0.10 -10.92 -16.15
C ILE A 133 0.14 -9.97 -17.32
N ARG A 134 -0.60 -10.14 -18.42
CA ARG A 134 -0.49 -9.27 -19.59
C ARG A 134 -1.01 -7.85 -19.32
N TRP A 135 -2.06 -7.69 -18.53
CA TRP A 135 -2.51 -6.38 -18.07
C TRP A 135 -1.43 -5.67 -17.26
N LEU A 136 -0.78 -6.36 -16.32
CA LEU A 136 0.33 -5.81 -15.55
C LEU A 136 1.55 -5.46 -16.42
N ALA A 137 1.74 -6.16 -17.55
CA ALA A 137 2.77 -5.87 -18.54
C ALA A 137 2.47 -4.62 -19.37
N ASP A 138 1.23 -4.50 -19.83
CA ASP A 138 0.79 -3.49 -20.78
C ASP A 138 0.43 -2.15 -20.11
N THR A 139 0.08 -2.15 -18.82
CA THR A 139 -0.48 -0.98 -18.13
C THR A 139 0.50 -0.39 -17.13
N PRO A 140 0.92 0.88 -17.28
CA PRO A 140 1.76 1.57 -16.32
C PRO A 140 0.94 2.04 -15.11
N ILE A 141 0.52 1.10 -14.26
CA ILE A 141 -0.42 1.30 -13.13
C ILE A 141 -0.10 2.51 -12.24
N TYR A 142 1.18 2.75 -11.95
CA TYR A 142 1.58 3.87 -11.11
C TYR A 142 1.43 5.21 -11.82
N GLN A 143 1.80 5.27 -13.11
CA GLN A 143 1.68 6.49 -13.90
C GLN A 143 0.23 6.87 -14.10
N ASP A 144 -0.62 5.90 -14.45
CA ASP A 144 -2.07 6.10 -14.58
C ASP A 144 -2.69 6.59 -13.26
N ALA A 145 -2.25 6.03 -12.11
CA ALA A 145 -2.72 6.47 -10.81
C ALA A 145 -2.33 7.93 -10.51
N PHE A 146 -1.10 8.33 -10.83
CA PHE A 146 -0.65 9.72 -10.69
C PHE A 146 -1.38 10.66 -11.64
N GLU A 147 -1.65 10.23 -12.88
CA GLU A 147 -2.41 10.99 -13.87
C GLU A 147 -3.83 11.27 -13.37
N ILE A 148 -4.52 10.28 -12.78
CA ILE A 148 -5.87 10.45 -12.20
C ILE A 148 -5.89 11.48 -11.07
N VAL A 149 -4.82 11.54 -10.28
CA VAL A 149 -4.65 12.54 -9.20
C VAL A 149 -4.36 13.92 -9.80
N ALA A 150 -3.54 14.00 -10.85
CA ALA A 150 -3.16 15.24 -11.52
C ALA A 150 -4.25 15.82 -12.44
N GLU A 151 -5.19 15.00 -12.92
CA GLU A 151 -6.23 15.36 -13.90
C GLU A 151 -7.08 16.57 -13.46
N LYS A 152 -7.34 16.71 -12.17
CA LYS A 152 -8.24 17.75 -11.63
C LYS A 152 -7.54 18.54 -10.54
N ALA A 153 -7.62 19.87 -10.61
CA ALA A 153 -7.02 20.77 -9.61
C ALA A 153 -7.40 20.41 -8.17
N ARG A 154 -8.66 20.04 -7.92
CA ARG A 154 -9.11 19.59 -6.59
C ARG A 154 -8.43 18.31 -6.13
N ARG A 155 -8.21 17.34 -7.02
CA ARG A 155 -7.54 16.06 -6.69
C ARG A 155 -6.05 16.29 -6.47
N LEU A 156 -5.44 17.08 -7.34
CA LEU A 156 -4.04 17.49 -7.23
C LEU A 156 -3.78 18.21 -5.91
N TRP A 157 -4.64 19.16 -5.54
CA TRP A 157 -4.56 19.86 -4.26
C TRP A 157 -4.52 18.90 -3.07
N TRP A 158 -5.43 17.92 -3.03
CA TRP A 158 -5.43 16.90 -1.96
C TRP A 158 -4.23 15.97 -2.02
N GLY A 159 -3.73 15.62 -3.21
CA GLY A 159 -2.49 14.85 -3.36
C GLY A 159 -1.29 15.58 -2.76
N GLN A 160 -1.14 16.88 -3.04
CA GLN A 160 -0.08 17.72 -2.50
C GLN A 160 -0.10 17.83 -0.97
N GLN A 161 -1.28 17.72 -0.33
CA GLN A 161 -1.37 17.71 1.14
C GLN A 161 -0.64 16.49 1.74
N ILE A 162 -0.60 15.35 1.04
CA ILE A 162 0.10 14.15 1.52
C ILE A 162 1.61 14.40 1.53
N ASP A 163 2.14 14.97 0.45
CA ASP A 163 3.56 15.32 0.35
C ASP A 163 3.95 16.36 1.39
N LEU A 164 3.11 17.39 1.57
CA LEU A 164 3.32 18.43 2.57
C LEU A 164 3.27 17.87 3.99
N ALA A 165 2.42 16.88 4.27
CA ALA A 165 2.34 16.22 5.58
C ALA A 165 3.51 15.26 5.83
N LEU A 166 4.03 14.62 4.78
CA LEU A 166 5.15 13.68 4.88
C LEU A 166 6.43 14.38 5.37
N VAL A 167 6.71 15.60 4.91
CA VAL A 167 7.92 16.35 5.28
C VAL A 167 8.04 16.59 6.80
N PRO A 168 7.12 17.29 7.48
CA PRO A 168 7.22 17.51 8.92
C PRO A 168 7.12 16.21 9.72
N TRP A 169 6.35 15.23 9.24
CA TRP A 169 6.29 13.92 9.88
C TRP A 169 7.63 13.17 9.80
N SER A 170 8.36 13.25 8.68
CA SER A 170 9.69 12.65 8.51
C SER A 170 10.72 13.27 9.46
N VAL A 171 10.63 14.59 9.70
CA VAL A 171 11.46 15.30 10.68
C VAL A 171 11.16 14.83 12.09
N LEU A 172 9.87 14.73 12.46
CA LEU A 172 9.46 14.19 13.75
C LEU A 172 9.96 12.76 13.95
N LEU A 173 9.83 11.92 12.92
CA LEU A 173 10.30 10.53 12.91
C LEU A 173 11.82 10.45 13.13
N ALA A 174 12.60 11.29 12.46
CA ALA A 174 14.05 11.34 12.62
C ALA A 174 14.44 11.79 14.04
N ILE A 175 13.90 12.91 14.52
CA ILE A 175 14.25 13.49 15.81
C ILE A 175 13.87 12.56 16.96
N GLU A 176 12.59 12.19 17.07
CA GLU A 176 12.12 11.36 18.17
C GLU A 176 12.60 9.91 18.04
N GLY A 177 12.74 9.42 16.82
CA GLY A 177 13.30 8.10 16.53
C GLY A 177 14.74 7.95 17.01
N MET A 178 15.60 8.91 16.66
CA MET A 178 16.98 8.94 17.12
C MET A 178 17.08 9.17 18.63
N ARG A 179 16.31 10.12 19.16
CA ARG A 179 16.30 10.46 20.60
C ARG A 179 15.94 9.25 21.48
N ARG A 180 15.00 8.42 21.04
CA ARG A 180 14.54 7.22 21.77
C ARG A 180 15.22 5.93 21.33
N LYS A 181 16.18 6.00 20.39
CA LYS A 181 16.88 4.86 19.80
C LYS A 181 15.92 3.78 19.26
N ILE A 182 14.82 4.21 18.62
CA ILE A 182 13.87 3.29 17.99
C ILE A 182 14.56 2.61 16.80
N PRO A 183 14.59 1.26 16.73
CA PRO A 183 15.30 0.57 15.67
C PRO A 183 14.51 0.61 14.35
N ASN A 184 15.24 0.55 13.23
CA ASN A 184 14.68 0.50 11.86
C ASN A 184 13.81 1.72 11.47
N LEU A 185 14.20 2.95 11.79
CA LEU A 185 13.45 4.17 11.41
C LEU A 185 13.10 4.24 9.93
N PHE A 186 14.02 3.80 9.07
CA PHE A 186 13.81 3.74 7.63
C PHE A 186 12.59 2.90 7.24
N ALA A 187 12.27 1.84 7.97
CA ALA A 187 11.10 1.01 7.68
C ALA A 187 9.79 1.79 7.84
N PHE A 188 9.71 2.73 8.80
CA PHE A 188 8.53 3.59 8.95
C PHE A 188 8.40 4.55 7.75
N LEU A 189 9.51 5.13 7.27
CA LEU A 189 9.50 5.95 6.06
C LEU A 189 9.08 5.14 4.83
N CYS A 190 9.63 3.95 4.64
CA CYS A 190 9.24 3.07 3.53
C CYS A 190 7.75 2.75 3.55
N LEU A 191 7.17 2.46 4.72
CA LEU A 191 5.73 2.20 4.85
C LEU A 191 4.86 3.40 4.51
N ALA A 192 5.34 4.63 4.77
CA ALA A 192 4.61 5.84 4.40
C ALA A 192 4.47 5.97 2.87
N HIS A 193 5.50 5.58 2.12
CA HIS A 193 5.50 5.57 0.66
C HIS A 193 4.85 4.34 0.04
N LEU A 194 5.01 3.16 0.65
CA LEU A 194 4.52 1.89 0.10
C LEU A 194 3.05 1.64 0.42
N VAL A 195 2.55 2.08 1.59
CA VAL A 195 1.17 1.80 2.02
C VAL A 195 0.36 3.09 2.06
N ASN A 196 0.65 3.93 3.05
CA ASN A 196 0.19 5.31 3.18
C ASN A 196 0.79 5.95 4.44
N LEU A 197 0.80 7.28 4.47
CA LEU A 197 1.31 8.07 5.59
C LEU A 197 0.58 7.75 6.92
N SER A 198 -0.74 7.63 6.92
CA SER A 198 -1.52 7.39 8.13
C SER A 198 -1.18 6.07 8.82
N PHE A 199 -0.95 5.01 8.06
CA PHE A 199 -0.54 3.71 8.55
C PHE A 199 0.81 3.79 9.25
N ALA A 200 1.80 4.34 8.56
CA ALA A 200 3.15 4.51 9.10
C ALA A 200 3.17 5.41 10.34
N GLN A 201 2.42 6.51 10.32
CA GLN A 201 2.32 7.45 11.42
C GLN A 201 1.70 6.79 12.67
N ASN A 202 0.61 6.04 12.52
CA ASN A 202 -0.01 5.34 13.64
C ASN A 202 0.91 4.28 14.24
N LEU A 203 1.63 3.50 13.41
CA LEU A 203 2.64 2.55 13.90
C LEU A 203 3.80 3.25 14.61
N PHE A 204 4.23 4.42 14.12
CA PHE A 204 5.26 5.20 14.78
C PHE A 204 4.78 5.74 16.14
N TYR A 205 3.53 6.16 16.25
CA TYR A 205 2.96 6.56 17.56
C TYR A 205 2.87 5.39 18.53
N VAL A 206 2.57 4.18 18.07
CA VAL A 206 2.72 2.98 18.89
C VAL A 206 4.19 2.79 19.32
N ALA A 207 5.16 2.98 18.42
CA ALA A 207 6.58 2.92 18.77
C ALA A 207 6.98 3.93 19.86
N LEU A 208 6.51 5.17 19.76
CA LEU A 208 6.75 6.22 20.76
C LEU A 208 6.14 5.88 22.13
N LEU A 209 4.99 5.20 22.13
CA LEU A 209 4.36 4.75 23.36
C LEU A 209 5.13 3.60 23.99
N LEU A 210 5.65 2.67 23.19
CA LEU A 210 6.35 1.48 23.67
C LEU A 210 7.83 1.73 24.01
N THR A 211 8.42 2.84 23.56
CA THR A 211 9.81 3.19 23.90
C THR A 211 9.89 4.21 25.03
N PRO A 212 10.84 4.04 25.96
CA PRO A 212 11.05 5.00 27.04
C PRO A 212 11.61 6.33 26.54
N THR A 213 11.18 7.41 27.19
CA THR A 213 11.80 8.73 27.03
C THR A 213 13.12 8.77 27.79
N PRO A 214 14.23 9.26 27.20
CA PRO A 214 15.43 9.56 27.97
C PRO A 214 15.08 10.52 29.12
N LEU A 215 15.48 10.18 30.35
CA LEU A 215 15.41 11.12 31.47
C LEU A 215 16.52 12.16 31.30
N PRO A 216 16.27 13.43 31.63
CA PRO A 216 17.36 14.41 31.73
C PRO A 216 18.37 13.88 32.75
N ALA A 217 19.66 13.97 32.42
CA ALA A 217 20.72 13.62 33.35
C ALA A 217 20.55 14.49 34.61
N VAL A 218 20.32 13.85 35.74
CA VAL A 218 20.35 14.54 37.03
C VAL A 218 21.81 14.97 37.21
N GLU A 219 22.08 16.27 37.15
CA GLU A 219 23.39 16.82 37.53
C GLU A 219 23.64 16.41 38.98
N THR A 220 24.53 15.43 39.18
CA THR A 220 25.10 15.15 40.48
C THR A 220 25.82 16.41 40.95
N PRO A 221 25.45 16.99 42.12
CA PRO A 221 26.14 18.16 42.65
C PRO A 221 27.63 17.82 42.83
N PRO A 222 28.55 18.76 42.56
CA PRO A 222 29.97 18.52 42.77
C PRO A 222 30.19 18.16 44.23
N THR A 223 30.71 16.96 44.47
CA THR A 223 31.23 16.54 45.76
C THR A 223 32.37 17.49 46.12
N ARG A 224 32.15 18.29 47.15
CA ARG A 224 33.11 19.25 47.71
C ARG A 224 34.07 18.55 48.65
#